data_AF-A0A7X7SQY5-F1
#
_entry.id   AF-A0A7X7SQY5-F1
#
_cell.length_a   1.000
_cell.length_b   1.000
_cell.length_c   1.000
_cell.angle_alpha   90.00
_cell.angle_beta   90.00
_cell.angle_gamma   90.00
#
_symmetry.space_group_name_H-M   'P 1'
#
loop_
_entity.id
_entity.type
_entity.pdbx_description
1 polymer ?
#
loop_
_entity_poly.entity_id
_entity_poly.type
_entity_poly.pdbx_seq_one_letter_code
_entity_poly.pdbx_strand_id
1 'polypeptide(L)'
;MTAKTLFEKVWEQHEVVPETTDTPAVLYIDLHLVHEVTSPQAFSLLRSKGLKVRRTDRTLATMDHSTPTDPDEVFGRVPIKVESAARQVKALESNCREFGIELLGLDSDQRGIVHVIGPELGATQ
;
A
#
# COMPACT_ATOMS: atom_id res chain seq x y z
N MET A 1 -13.54 6.47 -36.51
CA MET A 1 -12.71 6.23 -35.32
C MET A 1 -12.85 4.78 -34.94
N THR A 2 -11.76 4.06 -34.75
CA THR A 2 -11.78 2.67 -34.25
C THR A 2 -12.29 2.69 -32.82
N ALA A 3 -13.24 1.80 -32.48
CA ALA A 3 -13.76 1.70 -31.13
C ALA A 3 -12.65 1.19 -30.20
N LYS A 4 -12.50 1.84 -29.03
CA LYS A 4 -11.55 1.45 -27.99
C LYS A 4 -12.24 0.64 -26.90
N THR A 5 -11.56 -0.40 -26.42
CA THR A 5 -11.91 -1.19 -25.24
C THR A 5 -11.83 -0.34 -23.96
N LEU A 6 -12.39 -0.84 -22.85
CA LEU A 6 -12.26 -0.17 -21.55
C LEU A 6 -10.78 -0.08 -21.12
N PHE A 7 -10.02 -1.17 -21.31
CA PHE A 7 -8.62 -1.22 -20.95
C PHE A 7 -7.80 -0.18 -21.72
N GLU A 8 -7.96 -0.08 -23.04
CA GLU A 8 -7.26 0.92 -23.86
C GLU A 8 -7.57 2.35 -23.40
N LYS A 9 -8.83 2.64 -23.07
CA LYS A 9 -9.23 3.95 -22.56
C LYS A 9 -8.54 4.27 -21.23
N VAL A 10 -8.50 3.31 -20.30
CA VAL A 10 -7.82 3.50 -19.01
C VAL A 10 -6.32 3.64 -19.23
N TRP A 11 -5.69 2.79 -20.04
CA TRP A 11 -4.26 2.86 -20.33
C TRP A 11 -3.86 4.23 -20.88
N GLU A 12 -4.53 4.69 -21.95
CA GLU A 12 -4.24 5.97 -22.58
C GLU A 12 -4.44 7.18 -21.65
N GLN A 13 -5.35 7.08 -20.67
CA GLN A 13 -5.56 8.14 -19.68
C GLN A 13 -4.42 8.24 -18.65
N HIS A 14 -3.66 7.17 -18.45
CA HIS A 14 -2.61 7.09 -17.43
C HIS A 14 -1.19 7.02 -18.02
N GLU A 15 -1.06 6.91 -19.34
CA GLU A 15 0.21 6.94 -20.04
C GLU A 15 0.79 8.37 -20.03
N VAL A 16 1.95 8.52 -19.40
CA VAL A 16 2.70 9.78 -19.31
C VAL A 16 3.74 9.86 -20.42
N VAL A 17 4.39 8.73 -20.71
CA VAL A 17 5.35 8.58 -21.81
C VAL A 17 5.00 7.30 -22.56
N PRO A 18 4.76 7.37 -23.87
CA PRO A 18 4.47 6.17 -24.65
C PRO A 18 5.66 5.24 -24.71
N GLU A 19 5.38 3.95 -24.86
CA GLU A 19 6.43 2.96 -25.11
C GLU A 19 7.14 3.23 -26.45
N THR A 20 8.39 2.78 -26.52
CA THR A 20 9.20 2.78 -27.74
C THR A 20 9.73 1.38 -27.98
N THR A 21 10.47 1.18 -29.07
CA THR A 21 11.18 -0.08 -29.32
C THR A 21 12.22 -0.40 -28.24
N ASP A 22 12.72 0.62 -27.53
CA ASP A 22 13.83 0.50 -26.59
C ASP A 22 13.39 0.61 -25.12
N THR A 23 12.21 1.16 -24.84
CA THR A 23 11.75 1.46 -23.48
C THR A 23 10.26 1.18 -23.30
N PRO A 24 9.84 0.57 -22.18
CA PRO A 24 8.42 0.43 -21.86
C PRO A 24 7.75 1.79 -21.64
N ALA A 25 6.43 1.82 -21.72
CA ALA A 25 5.63 3.00 -21.37
C ALA A 25 5.83 3.38 -19.90
N VAL A 26 5.69 4.67 -19.61
CA VAL A 26 5.65 5.19 -18.24
C VAL A 26 4.20 5.51 -17.90
N LEU A 27 3.68 4.82 -16.89
CA LEU A 27 2.33 5.02 -16.38
C LEU A 27 2.34 5.82 -15.08
N TYR A 28 1.36 6.70 -14.93
CA TYR A 28 1.03 7.28 -13.64
C TYR A 28 0.20 6.28 -12.82
N ILE A 29 0.50 6.16 -11.53
CA ILE A 29 -0.24 5.28 -10.60
C ILE A 29 -1.05 6.15 -9.64
N ASP A 30 -2.37 6.01 -9.68
CA ASP A 30 -3.31 6.85 -8.92
C ASP A 30 -3.50 6.43 -7.47
N LEU A 31 -3.17 5.19 -7.13
CA LEU A 31 -3.29 4.67 -5.77
C LEU A 31 -2.29 3.55 -5.53
N HIS A 32 -1.55 3.65 -4.44
CA HIS A 32 -0.79 2.56 -3.86
C HIS A 32 -1.51 2.01 -2.64
N LEU A 33 -1.89 0.73 -2.70
CA LEU A 33 -2.34 -0.02 -1.53
C LEU A 33 -1.16 -0.84 -1.00
N VAL A 34 -0.83 -0.65 0.28
CA VAL A 34 0.37 -1.23 0.89
C VAL A 34 0.03 -1.99 2.17
N HIS A 35 0.83 -3.01 2.48
CA HIS A 35 0.66 -3.87 3.66
C HIS A 35 2.02 -4.37 4.19
N GLU A 36 2.01 -4.97 5.37
CA GLU A 36 3.17 -5.22 6.24
C GLU A 36 4.15 -6.28 5.74
N VAL A 37 3.77 -7.08 4.74
CA VAL A 37 4.61 -8.20 4.26
C VAL A 37 5.60 -7.75 3.18
N THR A 38 5.14 -6.96 2.20
CA THR A 38 5.89 -6.63 0.98
C THR A 38 6.40 -5.19 0.94
N SER A 39 5.78 -4.31 1.71
CA SER A 39 6.10 -2.88 1.72
C SER A 39 7.39 -2.52 2.47
N PRO A 40 7.84 -3.27 3.50
CA PRO A 40 9.10 -2.94 4.19
C PRO A 40 10.32 -2.87 3.25
N GLN A 41 10.39 -3.71 2.21
CA GLN A 41 11.47 -3.66 1.22
C GLN A 41 11.42 -2.36 0.40
N ALA A 42 10.23 -1.92 -0.02
CA ALA A 42 10.04 -0.69 -0.77
C ALA A 42 10.47 0.54 0.04
N PHE A 43 10.06 0.63 1.31
CA PHE A 43 10.48 1.72 2.20
C PHE A 43 11.98 1.73 2.48
N SER A 44 12.58 0.55 2.63
CA SER A 44 14.04 0.42 2.80
C SER A 44 14.79 0.95 1.57
N LEU A 45 14.29 0.67 0.37
CA LEU A 45 14.88 1.17 -0.89
C LEU A 45 14.70 2.68 -1.05
N LEU A 46 13.54 3.23 -0.67
CA LEU A 46 13.34 4.68 -0.65
C LEU A 46 14.35 5.36 0.28
N ARG A 47 14.51 4.83 1.50
CA ARG A 47 15.47 5.36 2.48
C ARG A 47 16.91 5.28 1.97
N SER A 48 17.33 4.16 1.40
CA SER A 48 18.70 3.99 0.89
C SER A 48 19.02 4.90 -0.29
N LYS A 49 18.00 5.29 -1.07
CA LYS A 49 18.12 6.25 -2.17
C LYS A 49 17.87 7.71 -1.74
N GLY A 50 17.57 7.99 -0.47
CA GLY A 50 17.21 9.32 0.00
C GLY A 50 15.93 9.87 -0.63
N LEU A 51 15.02 9.00 -1.05
CA LEU A 51 13.76 9.34 -1.71
C LEU A 51 12.61 9.41 -0.70
N LYS A 52 11.64 10.27 -1.00
CA LYS A 52 10.36 10.36 -0.28
C LYS A 52 9.26 9.66 -1.09
N VAL A 53 8.18 9.29 -0.41
CA VAL A 53 6.93 8.90 -1.07
C VAL A 53 6.33 10.16 -1.72
N ARG A 54 6.11 10.10 -3.03
CA ARG A 54 5.72 11.29 -3.83
C ARG A 54 4.27 11.73 -3.56
N ARG A 55 3.36 10.78 -3.39
CA ARG A 55 1.92 10.99 -3.19
C ARG A 55 1.46 10.22 -1.96
N THR A 56 1.73 10.76 -0.79
CA THR A 56 1.24 10.19 0.48
C THR A 56 -0.29 10.23 0.54
N ASP A 57 -0.91 11.23 -0.10
CA ASP A 57 -2.35 11.37 -0.29
C ASP A 57 -2.97 10.31 -1.24
N ARG A 58 -2.13 9.56 -1.95
CA ARG A 58 -2.52 8.44 -2.83
C ARG A 58 -1.84 7.13 -2.43
N THR A 59 -1.52 7.00 -1.15
CA THR A 59 -0.96 5.78 -0.57
C THR A 59 -1.72 5.44 0.69
N LEU A 60 -2.36 4.27 0.73
CA LEU A 60 -3.13 3.80 1.87
C LEU A 60 -2.56 2.47 2.37
N ALA A 61 -2.29 2.39 3.68
CA ALA A 61 -1.76 1.20 4.32
C ALA A 61 -2.81 0.50 5.20
N THR A 62 -2.77 -0.83 5.23
CA THR A 62 -3.57 -1.67 6.15
C THR A 62 -2.72 -2.81 6.71
N MET A 63 -3.21 -3.46 7.76
CA MET A 63 -2.61 -4.66 8.37
C MET A 63 -3.56 -5.85 8.30
N ASP A 64 -3.26 -6.83 7.44
CA ASP A 64 -4.19 -7.92 7.16
C ASP A 64 -3.57 -9.32 7.00
N HIS A 65 -2.24 -9.45 6.88
CA HIS A 65 -1.56 -10.72 6.62
C HIS A 65 -0.91 -11.33 7.87
N SER A 66 -0.29 -10.49 8.70
CA SER A 66 0.44 -10.82 9.93
C SER A 66 -0.27 -10.28 11.17
N THR A 67 -1.55 -9.99 11.02
CA THR A 67 -2.46 -9.63 12.11
C THR A 67 -2.71 -10.84 13.00
N PRO A 68 -2.53 -10.73 14.33
CA PRO A 68 -2.87 -11.80 15.26
C PRO A 68 -4.38 -12.00 15.35
N THR A 69 -4.80 -13.22 15.69
CA THR A 69 -6.22 -13.53 15.93
C THR A 69 -6.64 -13.36 17.40
N ASP A 70 -5.66 -13.31 18.31
CA ASP A 70 -5.87 -13.04 19.74
C ASP A 70 -6.19 -11.56 19.95
N PRO A 71 -7.38 -11.19 20.46
CA PRO A 71 -7.74 -9.80 20.70
C PRO A 71 -6.77 -9.08 21.64
N ASP A 72 -6.17 -9.77 22.60
CA ASP A 72 -5.22 -9.15 23.51
C ASP A 72 -3.92 -8.76 22.78
N GLU A 73 -3.53 -9.49 21.73
CA GLU A 73 -2.40 -9.14 20.85
C GLU A 73 -2.77 -7.99 19.90
N VAL A 74 -4.00 -8.00 19.34
CA VAL A 74 -4.50 -6.95 18.44
C VAL A 74 -4.57 -5.60 19.15
N PHE A 75 -5.12 -5.56 20.37
CA PHE A 75 -5.31 -4.33 21.14
C PHE A 75 -4.12 -3.98 22.05
N GLY A 76 -2.96 -4.62 21.81
CA GLY A 76 -1.70 -4.29 22.50
C GLY A 76 -1.70 -4.57 24.01
N ARG A 77 -2.63 -5.40 24.51
CA ARG A 77 -2.67 -5.83 25.92
C ARG A 77 -1.57 -6.83 26.22
N VAL A 78 -1.23 -7.66 25.24
CA VAL A 78 -0.05 -8.54 25.26
C VAL A 78 0.74 -8.38 23.95
N PRO A 79 2.05 -8.69 23.94
CA PRO A 79 2.84 -8.64 22.71
C PRO A 79 2.42 -9.70 21.69
N ILE A 80 2.55 -9.39 20.39
CA ILE A 80 2.39 -10.36 19.31
C ILE A 80 3.40 -11.50 19.50
N LYS A 81 2.92 -12.73 19.65
CA LYS A 81 3.76 -13.88 20.04
C LYS A 81 4.70 -14.33 18.91
N VAL A 82 4.24 -14.21 17.66
CA VAL A 82 5.02 -14.61 16.49
C VAL A 82 5.99 -13.48 16.11
N GLU A 83 7.28 -13.70 16.34
CA GLU A 83 8.32 -12.66 16.18
C GLU A 83 8.37 -12.07 14.76
N SER A 84 8.19 -12.89 13.71
CA SER A 84 8.15 -12.40 12.33
C SER A 84 6.96 -11.47 12.08
N ALA A 85 5.78 -11.81 12.60
CA ALA A 85 4.58 -10.98 12.52
C ALA A 85 4.77 -9.67 13.29
N ALA A 86 5.29 -9.73 14.51
CA ALA A 86 5.59 -8.56 15.34
C ALA A 86 6.55 -7.59 14.63
N ARG A 87 7.59 -8.12 13.96
CA ARG A 87 8.54 -7.31 13.19
C ARG A 87 7.90 -6.66 11.97
N GLN A 88 7.04 -7.37 11.24
CA GLN A 88 6.36 -6.83 10.06
C GLN A 88 5.38 -5.71 10.43
N VAL A 89 4.52 -5.94 11.42
CA VAL A 89 3.59 -4.93 11.96
C VAL A 89 4.35 -3.67 12.37
N LYS A 90 5.35 -3.81 13.24
CA LYS A 90 6.15 -2.68 13.71
C LYS A 90 6.89 -1.96 12.59
N ALA A 91 7.39 -2.70 11.58
CA ALA A 91 8.05 -2.11 10.44
C ALA A 91 7.08 -1.24 9.63
N LEU A 92 5.86 -1.71 9.36
CA LEU A 92 4.86 -0.91 8.66
C LEU A 92 4.46 0.34 9.47
N GLU A 93 4.18 0.21 10.76
CA GLU A 93 3.87 1.37 11.63
C GLU A 93 4.97 2.43 11.59
N SER A 94 6.22 1.99 11.72
CA SER A 94 7.36 2.91 11.69
C SER A 94 7.50 3.58 10.33
N ASN A 95 7.35 2.82 9.24
CA ASN A 95 7.46 3.35 7.89
C ASN A 95 6.32 4.33 7.58
N CYS A 96 5.06 3.99 7.89
CA CYS A 96 3.92 4.88 7.65
C CYS A 96 4.08 6.19 8.43
N ARG A 97 4.52 6.14 9.70
CA ARG A 97 4.81 7.34 10.49
C ARG A 97 5.96 8.16 9.91
N GLU A 98 7.06 7.53 9.49
CA GLU A 98 8.23 8.21 8.92
C GLU A 98 7.93 8.88 7.58
N PHE A 99 7.19 8.20 6.70
CA PHE A 99 6.87 8.68 5.36
C PHE A 99 5.56 9.49 5.28
N GLY A 100 4.80 9.59 6.37
CA GLY A 100 3.55 10.36 6.43
C GLY A 100 2.40 9.71 5.65
N ILE A 101 2.32 8.39 5.69
CA ILE A 101 1.26 7.59 5.03
C ILE A 101 0.17 7.25 6.06
N GLU A 102 -1.08 7.35 5.64
CA GLU A 102 -2.23 6.89 6.43
C GLU A 102 -2.18 5.37 6.61
N LEU A 103 -2.36 4.94 7.85
CA LEU A 103 -2.32 3.53 8.25
C LEU A 103 -3.60 3.18 9.00
N LEU A 104 -4.37 2.27 8.41
CA LEU A 104 -5.47 1.57 9.07
C LEU A 104 -4.88 0.44 9.92
N GLY A 105 -4.32 0.83 11.06
CA GLY A 105 -3.58 -0.02 11.99
C GLY A 105 -4.47 -1.00 12.77
N LEU A 106 -3.85 -1.83 13.64
CA LEU A 106 -4.54 -2.92 14.34
C LEU A 106 -5.79 -2.48 15.13
N ASP A 107 -5.80 -1.25 15.62
CA ASP A 107 -6.85 -0.62 16.41
C ASP A 107 -7.88 0.19 15.58
N SER A 108 -7.68 0.32 14.27
CA SER A 108 -8.61 1.01 13.38
C SER A 108 -9.87 0.18 13.13
N ASP A 109 -11.03 0.85 13.21
CA ASP A 109 -12.34 0.30 12.85
C ASP A 109 -12.55 0.15 11.34
N GLN A 110 -11.77 0.87 10.53
CA GLN A 110 -11.76 0.80 9.07
C GLN A 110 -10.72 -0.21 8.53
N ARG A 111 -9.94 -0.86 9.41
CA ARG A 111 -8.99 -1.89 9.00
C ARG A 111 -9.71 -3.12 8.45
N GLY A 112 -9.12 -3.71 7.42
CA GLY A 112 -9.55 -4.99 6.88
C GLY A 112 -8.59 -5.50 5.80
N ILE A 113 -8.99 -6.59 5.16
CA ILE A 113 -8.26 -7.19 4.03
C ILE A 113 -8.12 -6.14 2.93
N VAL A 114 -6.92 -5.95 2.39
CA VAL A 114 -6.58 -4.84 1.48
C VAL A 114 -7.52 -4.75 0.27
N HIS A 115 -7.95 -5.90 -0.27
CA HIS A 115 -8.87 -5.98 -1.40
C HIS A 115 -10.35 -5.77 -1.06
N VAL A 116 -10.70 -5.77 0.24
CA VAL A 116 -12.05 -5.49 0.73
C VAL A 116 -12.18 -4.00 1.06
N ILE A 117 -11.24 -3.46 1.83
CA ILE A 117 -11.30 -2.05 2.25
C ILE A 117 -11.10 -1.08 1.09
N GLY A 118 -10.35 -1.47 0.05
CA GLY A 118 -10.11 -0.65 -1.13
C GLY A 118 -11.42 -0.14 -1.76
N PRO A 119 -12.34 -1.03 -2.17
CA PRO A 119 -13.65 -0.63 -2.67
C PRO A 119 -14.60 -0.12 -1.56
N GLU A 120 -14.58 -0.71 -0.35
CA GLU A 120 -15.50 -0.31 0.73
C GLU A 120 -15.32 1.15 1.16
N LEU A 121 -14.07 1.63 1.19
CA LEU A 121 -13.73 3.01 1.51
C LEU A 121 -13.76 3.95 0.30
N GLY A 122 -14.11 3.44 -0.89
CA GLY A 122 -14.10 4.22 -2.14
C GLY A 122 -12.70 4.63 -2.61
N ALA A 123 -11.66 3.97 -2.12
CA ALA A 123 -10.28 4.23 -2.52
C ALA A 123 -10.04 3.74 -3.97
N THR A 124 -10.59 2.57 -4.32
CA THR A 124 -10.62 2.07 -5.71
C THR A 124 -11.98 2.39 -6.34
N GLN A 125 -11.99 3.01 -7.53
CA GLN A 125 -13.19 3.45 -8.26
C GLN A 125 -13.20 2.89 -9.68
#